data_AF-A0A655AYQ6-F1
#
_entry.id   AF-A0A655AYQ6-F1
#
_cell.length_a   1.000
_cell.length_b   1.000
_cell.length_c   1.000
_cell.angle_alpha   90.00
_cell.angle_beta   90.00
_cell.angle_gamma   90.00
#
_symmetry.space_group_name_H-M   'P 1'
#
loop_
_entity.id
_entity.type
_entity.pdbx_description
1 polymer ?
#
loop_
_entity_poly.entity_id
_entity_poly.type
_entity_poly.pdbx_seq_one_letter_code
_entity_poly.pdbx_strand_id
1 'polypeptide(L)'
;MLREYLEAMRALWTQEEACYDGEFVKFGPSWAWPKPVQPHIPVLVGAAGTEKNFKWIARSADGWITTPRDVDIDEPVKLLQDIWAAAGRDGLPQIVALDVKPVPDKLARWAELGVTEVLFGMPDRSADDAAAYVERLAAKLACCV
;
A
#
# COMPACT_ATOMS: atom_id res chain seq x y z
N MET A 1 -8.57 11.22 13.91
CA MET A 1 -8.66 9.73 13.94
C MET A 1 -7.53 9.01 13.18
N LEU A 2 -7.66 8.54 11.92
CA LEU A 2 -6.65 7.63 11.31
C LEU A 2 -5.21 8.19 11.30
N ARG A 3 -5.04 9.48 11.04
CA ARG A 3 -3.73 10.14 11.07
C ARG A 3 -3.06 10.00 12.46
N GLU A 4 -3.82 10.18 13.53
CA GLU A 4 -3.28 10.06 14.90
C GLU A 4 -2.82 8.65 15.22
N TYR A 5 -3.53 7.62 14.74
CA TYR A 5 -3.07 6.25 14.87
C TYR A 5 -1.74 6.02 14.15
N LEU A 6 -1.56 6.58 12.95
CA LEU A 6 -0.28 6.47 12.23
C LEU A 6 0.85 7.21 12.94
N GLU A 7 0.61 8.41 13.46
CA GLU A 7 1.59 9.17 14.23
C GLU A 7 1.97 8.43 15.52
N ALA A 8 0.99 7.91 16.26
CA ALA A 8 1.19 7.09 17.46
C ALA A 8 2.00 5.83 17.17
N MET A 9 1.67 5.10 16.10
CA MET A 9 2.41 3.90 15.69
C MET A 9 3.85 4.25 15.29
N ARG A 10 4.05 5.32 14.51
CA ARG A 10 5.39 5.81 14.15
C ARG A 10 6.20 6.20 15.39
N ALA A 11 5.59 6.84 16.38
CA ALA A 11 6.26 7.16 17.64
C ALA A 11 6.74 5.88 18.36
N LEU A 12 5.86 4.88 18.51
CA LEU A 12 6.20 3.59 19.12
C LEU A 12 7.32 2.86 18.37
N TRP A 13 7.31 2.90 17.04
CA TRP A 13 8.30 2.22 16.20
C TRP A 13 9.67 2.89 16.19
N THR A 14 9.74 4.21 16.37
CA THR A 14 10.98 4.98 16.13
C THR A 14 11.60 5.55 17.40
N GLN A 15 10.83 5.78 18.45
CA GLN A 15 11.31 6.35 19.71
C GLN A 15 11.61 5.24 20.71
N GLU A 16 12.68 5.38 21.50
CA GLU A 16 13.05 4.42 22.55
C GLU A 16 11.93 4.32 23.60
N GLU A 17 11.57 5.46 24.19
CA GLU A 17 10.38 5.68 25.02
C GLU A 17 9.46 6.65 24.27
N ALA A 18 8.26 6.19 23.91
CA ALA A 18 7.29 6.97 23.15
C ALA A 18 6.15 7.45 24.06
N CYS A 19 5.58 8.61 23.73
CA CYS A 19 4.30 9.06 24.26
C CYS A 19 3.49 9.70 23.13
N TYR A 20 2.16 9.69 23.27
CA TYR A 20 1.28 10.36 22.30
C TYR A 20 0.04 10.90 23.00
N ASP A 21 -0.38 12.11 22.66
CA ASP A 21 -1.54 12.79 23.23
C ASP A 21 -2.42 13.33 22.10
N GLY A 22 -3.27 12.46 21.55
CA GLY A 22 -4.27 12.80 20.54
C GLY A 22 -5.69 12.73 21.08
N GLU A 23 -6.64 13.09 20.22
CA GLU A 23 -8.07 13.04 20.54
C GLU A 23 -8.58 11.58 20.55
N PHE A 24 -8.09 10.74 19.65
CA PHE A 24 -8.58 9.37 19.46
C PHE A 24 -7.63 8.30 20.02
N VAL A 25 -6.36 8.64 20.25
CA VAL A 25 -5.36 7.74 20.84
C VAL A 25 -4.47 8.55 21.77
N LYS A 26 -4.25 8.02 22.98
CA LYS A 26 -3.44 8.67 24.01
C LYS A 26 -2.74 7.63 24.88
N PHE A 27 -1.44 7.78 25.09
CA PHE A 27 -0.66 6.97 26.01
C PHE A 27 0.51 7.76 26.61
N GLY A 28 0.81 7.49 27.87
CA GLY A 28 1.99 8.03 28.57
C GLY A 28 3.28 7.31 28.14
N PRO A 29 4.42 7.60 28.79
CA PRO A 29 5.71 7.02 28.41
C PRO A 29 5.65 5.48 28.33
N SER A 30 6.00 4.94 27.16
CA SER A 30 5.79 3.53 26.80
C SER A 30 6.91 3.01 25.88
N TRP A 31 7.24 1.72 26.01
CA TRP A 31 8.24 1.04 25.17
C TRP A 31 7.60 -0.05 24.32
N ALA A 32 7.78 0.01 23.01
CA ALA A 32 7.42 -1.07 22.08
C ALA A 32 8.69 -1.75 21.57
N TRP A 33 8.86 -3.03 21.88
CA TRP A 33 10.00 -3.86 21.45
C TRP A 33 9.53 -5.21 20.89
N PRO A 34 10.24 -5.76 19.88
CA PRO A 34 11.44 -5.20 19.23
C PRO A 34 11.13 -3.99 18.34
N LYS A 35 12.12 -3.10 18.13
CA LYS A 35 12.01 -2.02 17.13
C LYS A 35 12.09 -2.62 15.72
N PRO A 36 11.41 -2.02 14.73
CA PRO A 36 11.59 -2.45 13.36
C PRO A 36 13.04 -2.28 12.91
N VAL A 37 13.51 -3.21 12.08
CA VAL A 37 14.90 -3.22 11.60
C VAL A 37 15.19 -2.03 10.68
N GLN A 38 14.18 -1.59 9.92
CA GLN A 38 14.27 -0.45 9.01
C GLN A 38 13.79 0.85 9.69
N PRO A 39 14.42 2.00 9.38
CA PRO A 39 14.12 3.27 10.03
C PRO A 39 12.73 3.83 9.68
N HIS A 40 12.20 3.47 8.51
CA HIS A 40 10.88 3.88 8.04
C HIS A 40 10.09 2.66 7.59
N ILE A 41 8.90 2.50 8.16
CA ILE A 41 7.93 1.49 7.77
C ILE A 41 6.95 2.14 6.80
N PRO A 42 6.93 1.73 5.51
CA PRO A 42 5.96 2.24 4.56
C PRO A 42 4.55 1.87 5.00
N VAL A 43 3.64 2.85 5.01
CA VAL A 43 2.23 2.64 5.27
C VAL A 43 1.44 2.89 3.99
N LEU A 44 0.74 1.86 3.51
CA LEU A 44 -0.17 1.96 2.37
C LEU A 44 -1.61 2.04 2.85
N VAL A 45 -2.43 2.82 2.13
CA VAL A 45 -3.82 3.06 2.52
C VAL A 45 -4.75 2.42 1.51
N GLY A 46 -5.58 1.51 1.98
CA GLY A 46 -6.66 0.90 1.20
C GLY A 46 -7.85 1.83 1.10
N ALA A 47 -8.06 2.44 -0.06
CA ALA A 47 -9.15 3.39 -0.28
C ALA A 47 -9.54 3.48 -1.76
N ALA A 48 -10.74 3.98 -2.05
CA ALA A 48 -11.14 4.31 -3.41
C ALA A 48 -10.25 5.42 -3.99
N GLY A 49 -9.91 5.31 -5.28
CA GLY A 49 -9.02 6.24 -5.98
C GLY A 49 -9.66 7.60 -6.26
N THR A 50 -9.79 8.43 -5.23
CA THR A 50 -10.42 9.77 -5.30
C THR A 50 -9.45 10.85 -4.86
N GLU A 51 -9.61 12.06 -5.39
CA GLU A 51 -8.77 13.22 -5.05
C GLU A 51 -8.70 13.47 -3.52
N LYS A 52 -9.85 13.34 -2.83
CA LYS A 52 -9.93 13.50 -1.37
C LYS A 52 -9.00 12.50 -0.65
N ASN A 53 -9.06 11.23 -1.04
CA ASN A 53 -8.26 10.17 -0.42
C ASN A 53 -6.79 10.34 -0.78
N PHE A 54 -6.46 10.66 -2.03
CA PHE A 54 -5.08 10.86 -2.46
C PHE A 54 -4.42 12.07 -1.81
N LYS A 55 -5.14 13.19 -1.64
CA LYS A 55 -4.65 14.32 -0.84
C LYS A 55 -4.37 13.92 0.61
N TRP A 56 -5.16 13.00 1.17
CA TRP A 56 -4.92 12.48 2.51
C TRP A 56 -3.69 11.56 2.57
N ILE A 57 -3.55 10.66 1.59
CA ILE A 57 -2.42 9.75 1.43
C ILE A 57 -1.12 10.55 1.28
N ALA A 58 -1.05 11.50 0.36
CA ALA A 58 0.14 12.31 0.10
C ALA A 58 0.62 13.10 1.35
N ARG A 59 -0.28 13.39 2.29
CA ARG A 59 0.06 14.05 3.56
C ARG A 59 0.51 13.11 4.68
N SER A 60 0.04 11.85 4.68
CA SER A 60 0.07 11.01 5.91
C SER A 60 0.62 9.60 5.71
N ALA A 61 0.78 9.16 4.47
CA ALA A 61 1.09 7.78 4.12
C ALA A 61 2.12 7.70 2.98
N ASP A 62 2.52 6.48 2.65
CA ASP A 62 3.61 6.20 1.71
C ASP A 62 3.10 5.68 0.37
N GLY A 63 1.80 5.41 0.27
CA GLY A 63 1.21 4.93 -0.97
C GLY A 63 -0.23 4.46 -0.85
N TRP A 64 -0.69 3.86 -1.94
CA TRP A 64 -2.07 3.44 -2.16
C TRP A 64 -2.13 1.95 -2.45
N ILE A 65 -3.05 1.25 -1.78
CA ILE A 65 -3.48 -0.08 -2.21
C ILE A 65 -4.92 0.02 -2.69
N THR A 66 -5.20 -0.53 -3.87
CA THR A 66 -6.52 -0.41 -4.47
C THR A 66 -7.56 -1.21 -3.69
N THR A 67 -8.83 -0.91 -3.91
CA THR A 67 -9.93 -1.77 -3.42
C THR A 67 -10.31 -2.78 -4.50
N PRO A 68 -10.98 -3.90 -4.16
CA PRO A 68 -11.46 -4.85 -5.16
C PRO A 68 -12.45 -4.27 -6.20
N ARG A 69 -12.93 -3.04 -5.99
CA ARG A 69 -13.82 -2.34 -6.92
C ARG A 69 -13.08 -1.48 -7.95
N ASP A 70 -11.81 -1.17 -7.71
CA ASP A 70 -10.99 -0.34 -8.59
C ASP A 70 -10.41 -1.21 -9.72
N VAL A 71 -11.18 -1.37 -10.81
CA VAL A 71 -10.82 -2.22 -11.96
C VAL A 71 -10.07 -1.48 -13.07
N ASP A 72 -10.30 -0.18 -13.20
CA ASP A 72 -9.58 0.72 -14.09
C ASP A 72 -8.88 1.78 -13.24
N ILE A 73 -7.57 1.67 -13.16
CA ILE A 73 -6.75 2.47 -12.24
C ILE A 73 -5.81 3.41 -12.97
N ASP A 74 -5.88 3.47 -14.30
CA ASP A 74 -4.93 4.25 -15.09
C ASP A 74 -5.01 5.75 -14.74
N GLU A 75 -6.23 6.32 -14.74
CA GLU A 75 -6.44 7.72 -14.33
C GLU A 75 -6.24 7.95 -12.82
N PRO A 76 -6.72 7.08 -11.91
CA PRO A 76 -6.38 7.17 -10.49
C PRO A 76 -4.88 7.19 -10.18
N VAL A 77 -4.06 6.38 -10.87
CA VAL A 77 -2.61 6.36 -10.67
C VAL A 77 -1.99 7.72 -11.03
N LYS A 78 -2.34 8.27 -12.19
CA LYS A 78 -1.87 9.61 -12.60
C LYS A 78 -2.31 10.68 -11.60
N LEU A 79 -3.58 10.65 -11.19
CA LEU A 79 -4.11 11.60 -10.22
C LEU A 79 -3.35 11.55 -8.89
N LEU A 80 -3.00 10.35 -8.40
CA LEU A 80 -2.21 10.21 -7.19
C LEU A 80 -0.80 10.78 -7.38
N GLN A 81 -0.15 10.50 -8.51
CA GLN A 81 1.19 11.04 -8.81
C GLN A 81 1.20 12.57 -8.89
N ASP A 82 0.19 13.17 -9.54
CA ASP A 82 0.04 14.63 -9.61
C ASP A 82 -0.14 15.25 -8.22
N ILE A 83 -1.00 14.65 -7.39
CA ILE A 83 -1.23 15.10 -6.02
C ILE A 83 0.02 14.92 -5.15
N TRP A 84 0.76 13.83 -5.35
CA TRP A 84 2.00 13.54 -4.65
C TRP A 84 3.07 14.60 -4.95
N ALA A 85 3.27 14.91 -6.24
CA ALA A 85 4.18 15.96 -6.68
C ALA A 85 3.75 17.35 -6.18
N ALA A 86 2.46 17.67 -6.28
CA ALA A 86 1.91 18.94 -5.79
C ALA A 86 2.03 19.10 -4.27
N ALA A 87 2.08 18.00 -3.52
CA ALA A 87 2.34 18.00 -2.08
C ALA A 87 3.84 18.18 -1.74
N GLY A 88 4.73 18.29 -2.74
CA GLY A 88 6.17 18.47 -2.54
C GLY A 88 6.86 17.23 -1.98
N ARG A 89 6.29 16.03 -2.19
CA ARG A 89 6.88 14.77 -1.75
C ARG A 89 8.00 14.36 -2.72
N ASP A 90 9.13 13.93 -2.17
CA ASP A 90 10.19 13.32 -2.97
C ASP A 90 9.78 11.93 -3.46
N GLY A 91 10.30 11.52 -4.62
CA GLY A 91 10.07 10.21 -5.21
C GLY A 91 8.62 9.99 -5.69
N LEU A 92 8.26 8.72 -5.88
CA LEU A 92 6.93 8.29 -6.30
C LEU A 92 6.19 7.56 -5.17
N PRO A 93 4.86 7.64 -5.12
CA PRO A 93 4.06 6.85 -4.19
C PRO A 93 4.20 5.35 -4.50
N GLN A 94 4.18 4.50 -3.48
CA GLN A 94 4.00 3.07 -3.70
C GLN A 94 2.55 2.79 -4.10
N ILE A 95 2.35 1.94 -5.12
CA ILE A 95 1.02 1.63 -5.66
C ILE A 95 0.89 0.13 -5.79
N VAL A 96 0.02 -0.45 -4.97
CA VAL A 96 -0.30 -1.88 -4.98
C VAL A 96 -1.66 -2.08 -5.63
N ALA A 97 -1.67 -2.70 -6.81
CA ALA A 97 -2.90 -3.03 -7.50
C ALA A 97 -3.40 -4.42 -7.10
N LEU A 98 -4.62 -4.50 -6.56
CA LEU A 98 -5.32 -5.77 -6.40
C LEU A 98 -5.82 -6.27 -7.75
N ASP A 99 -5.52 -7.52 -8.07
CA ASP A 99 -5.96 -8.14 -9.33
C ASP A 99 -6.35 -9.60 -9.15
N VAL A 100 -7.10 -10.12 -10.12
CA VAL A 100 -7.62 -11.49 -10.14
C VAL A 100 -6.99 -12.30 -11.28
N LYS A 101 -6.59 -11.66 -12.37
CA LYS A 101 -6.06 -12.35 -13.56
C LYS A 101 -4.77 -11.71 -14.06
N PRO A 102 -3.65 -12.46 -14.15
CA PRO A 102 -2.39 -11.93 -14.66
C PRO A 102 -2.46 -11.78 -16.19
N VAL A 103 -2.94 -10.63 -16.67
CA VAL A 103 -3.01 -10.32 -18.11
C VAL A 103 -1.74 -9.56 -18.52
N PRO A 104 -0.82 -10.13 -19.34
CA PRO A 104 0.49 -9.54 -19.62
C PRO A 104 0.43 -8.06 -20.03
N ASP A 105 -0.36 -7.73 -21.05
CA ASP A 105 -0.43 -6.36 -21.58
C ASP A 105 -0.94 -5.35 -20.52
N LYS A 106 -1.84 -5.79 -19.65
CA LYS A 106 -2.33 -4.95 -18.54
C LYS A 106 -1.24 -4.74 -17.49
N LEU A 107 -0.51 -5.80 -17.14
CA LEU A 107 0.59 -5.72 -16.16
C LEU A 107 1.74 -4.86 -16.67
N ALA A 108 2.11 -4.99 -17.95
CA ALA A 108 3.13 -4.16 -18.60
C ALA A 108 2.72 -2.68 -18.58
N ARG A 109 1.47 -2.38 -18.98
CA ARG A 109 0.92 -1.01 -18.91
C ARG A 109 0.94 -0.44 -17.50
N TRP A 110 0.55 -1.23 -16.50
CA TRP A 110 0.56 -0.79 -15.10
C TRP A 110 1.98 -0.56 -14.57
N ALA A 111 2.94 -1.40 -14.95
CA ALA A 111 4.35 -1.19 -14.61
C ALA A 111 4.88 0.13 -15.21
N GLU A 112 4.60 0.39 -16.49
CA GLU A 112 4.97 1.65 -17.16
C GLU A 112 4.32 2.87 -16.51
N LEU A 113 3.08 2.73 -16.03
CA LEU A 113 2.35 3.80 -15.36
C LEU A 113 2.85 4.10 -13.93
N GLY A 114 3.67 3.20 -13.35
CA GLY A 114 4.23 3.36 -12.01
C GLY A 114 3.49 2.59 -10.91
N VAL A 115 2.70 1.56 -11.27
CA VAL A 115 2.26 0.54 -10.30
C VAL A 115 3.49 -0.24 -9.83
N THR A 116 3.73 -0.26 -8.52
CA THR A 116 4.95 -0.87 -7.95
C THR A 116 4.79 -2.36 -7.69
N GLU A 117 3.56 -2.81 -7.43
CA GLU A 117 3.26 -4.21 -7.12
C GLU A 117 1.84 -4.58 -7.54
N VAL A 118 1.65 -5.84 -7.93
CA VAL A 118 0.32 -6.41 -8.17
C VAL A 118 0.10 -7.57 -7.21
N LEU A 119 -0.97 -7.48 -6.42
CA LEU A 119 -1.33 -8.48 -5.42
C LEU A 119 -2.50 -9.32 -5.94
N PHE A 120 -2.28 -10.64 -6.01
CA PHE A 120 -3.30 -11.60 -6.41
C PHE A 120 -3.92 -12.26 -5.19
N GLY A 121 -5.26 -12.35 -5.17
CA GLY A 121 -5.98 -13.07 -4.13
C GLY A 121 -5.63 -14.56 -4.12
N MET A 122 -5.52 -15.13 -2.92
CA MET A 122 -5.29 -16.55 -2.71
C MET A 122 -6.63 -17.29 -2.57
N PRO A 123 -6.87 -18.43 -3.23
CA PRO A 123 -8.08 -19.20 -3.03
C PRO A 123 -8.17 -19.73 -1.59
N ASP A 124 -9.34 -19.57 -0.97
CA ASP A 124 -9.69 -20.21 0.31
C ASP A 124 -10.13 -21.66 0.06
N ARG A 125 -9.13 -22.55 -0.12
CA ARG A 125 -9.28 -23.97 -0.47
C ARG A 125 -8.22 -24.80 0.25
N SER A 126 -8.14 -26.10 -0.03
CA SER A 126 -7.09 -26.97 0.51
C SER A 126 -5.70 -26.45 0.16
N ALA A 127 -4.69 -26.83 0.97
CA ALA A 127 -3.30 -26.47 0.71
C ALA A 127 -2.82 -26.94 -0.67
N ASP A 128 -3.27 -28.11 -1.13
CA ASP A 128 -2.94 -28.65 -2.46
C ASP A 128 -3.55 -27.80 -3.59
N ASP A 129 -4.81 -27.39 -3.45
CA ASP A 129 -5.48 -26.52 -4.43
C ASP A 129 -4.82 -25.14 -4.49
N ALA A 130 -4.43 -24.62 -3.33
CA ALA A 130 -3.69 -23.39 -3.15
C ALA A 130 -2.31 -23.47 -3.82
N ALA A 131 -1.51 -24.50 -3.54
CA ALA A 131 -0.21 -24.71 -4.17
C ALA A 131 -0.33 -24.80 -5.70
N ALA A 132 -1.29 -25.60 -6.20
CA ALA A 132 -1.55 -25.72 -7.63
C ALA A 132 -1.99 -24.39 -8.27
N TYR A 133 -2.69 -23.52 -7.53
CA TYR A 133 -3.01 -22.16 -7.99
C TYR A 133 -1.75 -21.30 -8.13
N VAL A 134 -0.86 -21.32 -7.13
CA VAL A 134 0.41 -20.56 -7.19
C VAL A 134 1.27 -21.02 -8.37
N GLU A 135 1.38 -22.34 -8.62
CA GLU A 135 2.11 -22.87 -9.77
C GLU A 135 1.53 -22.38 -11.11
N ARG A 136 0.20 -22.41 -11.26
CA ARG A 136 -0.47 -21.88 -12.46
C ARG A 136 -0.28 -20.37 -12.62
N LEU A 137 -0.31 -19.61 -11.52
CA LEU A 137 -0.08 -18.18 -11.53
C LEU A 137 1.37 -17.87 -11.95
N ALA A 138 2.34 -18.56 -11.36
CA ALA A 138 3.76 -18.44 -11.70
C ALA A 138 4.01 -18.77 -13.18
N ALA A 139 3.44 -19.87 -13.70
CA ALA A 139 3.58 -20.24 -15.11
C ALA A 139 3.02 -19.17 -16.06
N LYS A 140 1.89 -18.54 -15.71
CA LYS A 140 1.33 -17.44 -16.51
C LYS A 140 2.22 -16.20 -16.48
N LEU A 141 2.73 -15.83 -15.31
CA LEU A 141 3.60 -14.66 -15.14
C LEU A 141 4.97 -14.84 -15.80
N ALA A 142 5.52 -16.05 -15.79
CA ALA A 142 6.80 -16.36 -16.45
C ALA A 142 6.73 -16.21 -17.98
N CYS A 143 5.55 -16.36 -18.58
CA CYS A 143 5.33 -16.09 -20.01
C CYS A 143 5.14 -14.60 -20.33
N CYS A 144 5.04 -13.73 -19.31
CA CYS A 144 4.81 -12.29 -19.47
C CYS A 144 6.10 -11.44 -19.42
N VAL A 145 7.26 -12.06 -19.13
CA VAL A 145 8.57 -11.40 -18.98
C VAL A 145 9.47 -11.73 -20.16
#